data_AF-A0A0R1JNB2-F1
#
_entry.id   AF-A0A0R1JNB2-F1
#
_cell.length_a   1.000
_cell.length_b   1.000
_cell.length_c   1.000
_cell.angle_alpha   90.00
_cell.angle_beta   90.00
_cell.angle_gamma   90.00
#
_symmetry.space_group_name_H-M   'P 1'
#
loop_
_entity.id
_entity.type
_entity.pdbx_description
1 polymer ?
#
loop_
_entity_poly.entity_id
_entity_poly.type
_entity_poly.pdbx_seq_one_letter_code
_entity_poly.pdbx_strand_id
1 'polypeptide(L)'
;MGALLVTVTVGLSGCSLFGSPKNVTHQARQSQTSAKSGKLAKDESIIQTARKANATGHYQASNKALSQINVAELNGKGFGTLKTEFFDLQKSNDKFLLKDDKTSKSVTTTGGSTTQRTTGTNDSFDGYSKFTGDYAFYNDDDGDRIQADLDIDSDGTVIQNNNDGTAFHGYATIKDSGAKGVLSYDVSSGTNDTKTIDANVEIDVTWSNGENETYYGYTAYDGSTVLTDGQSYHHDLVNEVWTQG
;
A
#
# COMPACT_ATOMS: atom_id res chain seq x y z
N MET A 1 23.71 -36.75 -62.80
CA MET A 1 23.11 -37.81 -61.95
C MET A 1 22.66 -37.12 -60.67
N GLY A 2 21.40 -36.87 -60.36
CA GLY A 2 20.14 -37.35 -60.90
C GLY A 2 19.19 -37.58 -59.73
N ALA A 3 18.17 -36.70 -59.59
CA ALA A 3 16.82 -36.89 -59.00
C ALA A 3 16.71 -37.41 -57.52
N LEU A 4 15.64 -37.24 -56.74
CA LEU A 4 14.27 -36.79 -56.94
C LEU A 4 13.61 -36.43 -55.57
N LEU A 5 12.67 -35.47 -55.62
CA LEU A 5 11.42 -35.26 -54.84
C LEU A 5 10.72 -36.55 -54.29
N VAL A 6 9.74 -36.64 -53.37
CA VAL A 6 8.77 -35.77 -52.65
C VAL A 6 7.96 -36.67 -51.67
N THR A 7 7.37 -36.13 -50.59
CA THR A 7 5.99 -36.40 -50.05
C THR A 7 5.76 -35.49 -48.83
N VAL A 8 4.94 -34.44 -48.83
CA VAL A 8 3.45 -34.29 -48.80
C VAL A 8 2.77 -34.84 -47.54
N THR A 9 2.24 -33.92 -46.71
CA THR A 9 0.89 -34.00 -46.13
C THR A 9 0.29 -32.60 -45.91
N VAL A 10 -0.79 -32.33 -46.67
CA VAL A 10 -2.05 -31.64 -46.35
C VAL A 10 -2.34 -31.49 -44.84
N GLY A 11 -2.95 -30.44 -44.29
CA GLY A 11 -3.78 -29.34 -44.82
C GLY A 11 -4.93 -29.09 -43.82
N LEU A 12 -5.34 -27.83 -43.62
CA LEU A 12 -6.75 -27.44 -43.46
C LEU A 12 -6.91 -25.92 -43.52
N SER A 13 -7.62 -25.52 -44.57
CA SER A 13 -8.29 -24.27 -44.87
C SER A 13 -9.24 -23.83 -43.74
N GLY A 14 -9.67 -22.57 -43.63
CA GLY A 14 -9.61 -21.52 -44.62
C GLY A 14 -10.12 -20.17 -44.10
N CYS A 15 -9.79 -19.15 -44.88
CA CYS A 15 -10.41 -17.84 -44.87
C CYS A 15 -11.76 -17.92 -45.61
N SER A 16 -12.81 -17.33 -45.06
CA SER A 16 -14.01 -16.95 -45.80
C SER A 16 -14.42 -15.55 -45.37
N LEU A 17 -14.34 -14.61 -46.31
CA LEU A 17 -14.91 -13.27 -46.23
C LEU A 17 -16.17 -13.20 -47.11
N PHE A 18 -17.11 -12.39 -46.64
CA PHE A 18 -18.29 -11.78 -47.29
C PHE A 18 -19.66 -12.48 -47.18
N GLY A 19 -20.52 -11.84 -46.40
CA GLY A 19 -21.98 -11.98 -46.41
C GLY A 19 -22.62 -11.35 -45.18
N SER A 20 -23.11 -10.11 -45.29
CA SER A 20 -24.09 -9.51 -44.34
C SER A 20 -25.47 -9.51 -45.01
N PRO A 21 -26.59 -9.64 -44.27
CA PRO A 21 -27.10 -8.51 -43.49
C PRO A 21 -27.73 -8.84 -42.11
N LYS A 22 -27.58 -7.85 -41.21
CA LYS A 22 -28.44 -7.41 -40.10
C LYS A 22 -29.10 -8.48 -39.20
N ASN A 23 -28.57 -8.60 -37.98
CA ASN A 23 -29.39 -8.54 -36.76
C ASN A 23 -28.60 -7.88 -35.63
N VAL A 24 -29.24 -6.93 -34.96
CA VAL A 24 -28.69 -6.11 -33.89
C VAL A 24 -28.78 -6.92 -32.60
N THR A 25 -27.67 -7.36 -32.02
CA THR A 25 -27.63 -7.74 -30.59
C THR A 25 -26.21 -7.61 -30.05
N HIS A 26 -26.01 -6.62 -29.18
CA HIS A 26 -25.00 -6.50 -28.12
C HIS A 26 -23.70 -7.30 -28.27
N GLN A 27 -22.62 -6.65 -28.71
CA GLN A 27 -21.26 -7.12 -28.42
C GLN A 27 -20.36 -5.98 -27.97
N ALA A 28 -20.48 -5.67 -26.68
CA ALA A 28 -19.48 -4.98 -25.89
C ALA A 28 -19.44 -5.64 -24.52
N ARG A 29 -18.70 -6.76 -24.39
CA ARG A 29 -18.21 -7.34 -23.12
C ARG A 29 -17.56 -8.70 -23.40
N GLN A 30 -16.36 -8.70 -23.96
CA GLN A 30 -15.51 -9.90 -23.95
C GLN A 30 -14.03 -9.52 -24.10
N SER A 31 -13.54 -8.68 -23.19
CA SER A 31 -12.09 -8.45 -23.03
C SER A 31 -11.65 -8.38 -21.56
N GLN A 32 -12.58 -8.42 -20.59
CA GLN A 32 -12.23 -8.33 -19.17
C GLN A 32 -11.76 -9.67 -18.54
N THR A 33 -12.17 -10.82 -19.09
CA THR A 33 -11.78 -12.13 -18.54
C THR A 33 -10.32 -12.49 -18.85
N SER A 34 -9.85 -12.19 -20.06
CA SER A 34 -8.46 -12.45 -20.48
C SER A 34 -7.45 -11.55 -19.78
N ALA A 35 -7.79 -10.27 -19.57
CA ALA A 35 -6.94 -9.31 -18.85
C ALA A 35 -6.80 -9.68 -17.36
N LYS A 36 -7.91 -10.07 -16.71
CA LYS A 36 -7.90 -10.51 -15.31
C LYS A 36 -7.10 -11.80 -15.10
N SER A 37 -7.18 -12.74 -16.05
CA SER A 37 -6.38 -13.97 -16.08
C SER A 37 -4.88 -13.68 -16.28
N GLY A 38 -4.52 -12.78 -17.19
CA GLY A 38 -3.13 -12.41 -17.44
C GLY A 38 -2.48 -11.69 -16.25
N LYS A 39 -3.26 -10.85 -15.56
CA LYS A 39 -2.82 -10.17 -14.34
C LYS A 39 -2.62 -11.12 -13.17
N LEU A 40 -3.57 -12.02 -12.93
CA LEU A 40 -3.45 -13.06 -11.90
C LEU A 40 -2.16 -13.86 -12.07
N ALA A 41 -1.85 -14.26 -13.30
CA ALA A 41 -0.60 -14.97 -13.60
C ALA A 41 0.66 -14.11 -13.40
N LYS A 42 0.59 -12.81 -13.68
CA LYS A 42 1.70 -11.87 -13.41
C LYS A 42 1.96 -11.74 -11.91
N ASP A 43 0.93 -11.50 -11.13
CA ASP A 43 1.05 -11.33 -9.67
C ASP A 43 1.51 -12.65 -9.03
N GLU A 44 1.03 -13.80 -9.51
CA GLU A 44 1.51 -15.11 -9.06
C GLU A 44 3.00 -15.34 -9.38
N SER A 45 3.48 -14.92 -10.56
CA SER A 45 4.92 -14.97 -10.87
C SER A 45 5.75 -14.08 -9.95
N ILE A 46 5.21 -12.93 -9.54
CA ILE A 46 5.88 -12.04 -8.58
C ILE A 46 5.93 -12.68 -7.20
N ILE A 47 4.82 -13.24 -6.71
CA ILE A 47 4.76 -13.98 -5.44
C ILE A 47 5.74 -15.17 -5.44
N GLN A 48 5.84 -15.91 -6.55
CA GLN A 48 6.81 -17.01 -6.66
C GLN A 48 8.26 -16.52 -6.61
N THR A 49 8.55 -15.36 -7.17
CA THR A 49 9.88 -14.72 -7.11
C THR A 49 10.21 -14.31 -5.68
N ALA A 50 9.28 -13.63 -5.01
CA ALA A 50 9.40 -13.27 -3.60
C ALA A 50 9.59 -14.49 -2.71
N ARG A 51 8.81 -15.55 -2.92
CA ARG A 51 8.91 -16.82 -2.19
C ARG A 51 10.30 -17.46 -2.32
N LYS A 52 10.85 -17.52 -3.53
CA LYS A 52 12.20 -18.06 -3.76
C LYS A 52 13.27 -17.23 -3.05
N ALA A 53 13.15 -15.90 -3.09
CA ALA A 53 14.06 -15.00 -2.39
C ALA A 53 13.96 -15.13 -0.87
N ASN A 54 12.74 -15.18 -0.31
CA ASN A 54 12.50 -15.41 1.13
C ASN A 54 13.08 -16.77 1.59
N ALA A 55 12.83 -17.85 0.83
CA ALA A 55 13.32 -19.18 1.16
C ALA A 55 14.85 -19.32 1.12
N THR A 56 15.53 -18.42 0.41
CA THR A 56 17.00 -18.38 0.30
C THR A 56 17.64 -17.32 1.21
N GLY A 57 16.86 -16.64 2.04
CA GLY A 57 17.36 -15.63 2.98
C GLY A 57 17.58 -14.23 2.37
N HIS A 58 17.20 -14.03 1.10
CA HIS A 58 17.30 -12.72 0.42
C HIS A 58 16.04 -11.87 0.65
N TYR A 59 15.79 -11.51 1.91
CA TYR A 59 14.55 -10.85 2.34
C TYR A 59 14.33 -9.48 1.68
N GLN A 60 15.39 -8.71 1.42
CA GLN A 60 15.30 -7.45 0.66
C GLN A 60 14.86 -7.67 -0.80
N ALA A 61 15.41 -8.68 -1.46
CA ALA A 61 15.02 -9.03 -2.83
C ALA A 61 13.58 -9.57 -2.87
N SER A 62 13.16 -10.25 -1.81
CA SER A 62 11.77 -10.68 -1.62
C SER A 62 10.82 -9.49 -1.51
N ASN A 63 11.10 -8.51 -0.64
CA ASN A 63 10.32 -7.28 -0.52
C ASN A 63 10.28 -6.47 -1.83
N LYS A 64 11.43 -6.36 -2.53
CA LYS A 64 11.50 -5.70 -3.84
C LYS A 64 10.65 -6.38 -4.92
N ALA A 65 10.46 -7.69 -4.84
CA ALA A 65 9.54 -8.39 -5.71
C ALA A 65 8.09 -8.07 -5.31
N LEU A 66 7.75 -8.16 -4.02
CA LEU A 66 6.40 -7.87 -3.52
C LEU A 66 5.92 -6.45 -3.87
N SER A 67 6.78 -5.44 -3.83
CA SER A 67 6.40 -4.06 -4.19
C SER A 67 5.95 -3.86 -5.64
N GLN A 68 6.13 -4.86 -6.51
CA GLN A 68 5.61 -4.84 -7.88
C GLN A 68 4.12 -5.20 -7.98
N ILE A 69 3.52 -5.67 -6.89
CA ILE A 69 2.09 -5.99 -6.80
C ILE A 69 1.35 -4.81 -6.21
N ASN A 70 0.37 -4.28 -6.92
CA ASN A 70 -0.58 -3.34 -6.34
C ASN A 70 -1.55 -4.12 -5.42
N VAL A 71 -1.50 -3.81 -4.13
CA VAL A 71 -2.24 -4.51 -3.08
C VAL A 71 -3.75 -4.34 -3.21
N ALA A 72 -4.22 -3.17 -3.64
CA ALA A 72 -5.65 -2.91 -3.86
C ALA A 72 -6.25 -3.89 -4.88
N GLU A 73 -5.45 -4.31 -5.86
CA GLU A 73 -5.88 -5.26 -6.88
C GLU A 73 -6.00 -6.70 -6.34
N LEU A 74 -5.33 -7.02 -5.22
CA LEU A 74 -5.46 -8.31 -4.53
C LEU A 74 -6.78 -8.45 -3.76
N ASN A 75 -7.52 -7.36 -3.56
CA ASN A 75 -8.88 -7.39 -3.00
C ASN A 75 -9.92 -7.91 -4.01
N GLY A 76 -9.54 -8.07 -5.28
CA GLY A 76 -10.39 -8.61 -6.32
C GLY A 76 -10.77 -10.09 -6.12
N LYS A 77 -12.00 -10.45 -6.46
CA LYS A 77 -12.47 -11.87 -6.46
C LYS A 77 -11.52 -12.75 -7.27
N GLY A 78 -10.93 -13.77 -6.63
CA GLY A 78 -9.99 -14.72 -7.23
C GLY A 78 -8.53 -14.54 -6.79
N PHE A 79 -8.19 -13.44 -6.11
CA PHE A 79 -6.83 -13.14 -5.64
C PHE A 79 -6.58 -13.49 -4.17
N GLY A 80 -7.56 -14.10 -3.48
CA GLY A 80 -7.49 -14.36 -2.03
C GLY A 80 -6.25 -15.14 -1.60
N THR A 81 -5.87 -16.19 -2.33
CA THR A 81 -4.66 -16.97 -2.05
C THR A 81 -3.39 -16.14 -2.23
N LEU A 82 -3.31 -15.33 -3.29
CA LEU A 82 -2.18 -14.43 -3.54
C LEU A 82 -2.08 -13.36 -2.47
N LYS A 83 -3.21 -12.81 -2.01
CA LYS A 83 -3.28 -11.87 -0.89
C LYS A 83 -2.70 -12.49 0.39
N THR A 84 -3.12 -13.71 0.73
CA THR A 84 -2.58 -14.41 1.90
C THR A 84 -1.07 -14.62 1.77
N GLU A 85 -0.61 -15.16 0.64
CA GLU A 85 0.82 -15.42 0.43
C GLU A 85 1.67 -14.15 0.40
N PHE A 86 1.14 -13.06 -0.15
CA PHE A 86 1.76 -11.75 -0.13
C PHE A 86 2.07 -11.30 1.30
N PHE A 87 1.06 -11.29 2.17
CA PHE A 87 1.23 -10.88 3.56
C PHE A 87 2.06 -11.86 4.40
N ASP A 88 1.98 -13.17 4.13
CA ASP A 88 2.82 -14.15 4.81
C ASP A 88 4.31 -13.97 4.46
N LEU A 89 4.62 -13.67 3.20
CA LEU A 89 5.98 -13.39 2.75
C LEU A 89 6.53 -12.09 3.33
N GLN A 90 5.72 -11.03 3.38
CA GLN A 90 6.10 -9.78 4.05
C GLN A 90 6.46 -10.03 5.51
N LYS A 91 5.55 -10.65 6.26
CA LYS A 91 5.77 -10.96 7.67
C LYS A 91 7.02 -11.81 7.90
N SER A 92 7.29 -12.74 6.99
CA SER A 92 8.50 -13.55 7.02
C SER A 92 9.74 -12.68 6.79
N ASN A 93 9.76 -11.85 5.73
CA ASN A 93 10.89 -10.97 5.39
C ASN A 93 11.24 -10.02 6.57
N ASP A 94 10.24 -9.35 7.12
CA ASP A 94 10.42 -8.34 8.17
C ASP A 94 11.01 -8.96 9.44
N LYS A 95 10.56 -10.16 9.82
CA LYS A 95 11.08 -10.90 10.98
C LYS A 95 12.59 -11.16 10.90
N PHE A 96 13.14 -11.33 9.70
CA PHE A 96 14.55 -11.68 9.53
C PHE A 96 15.44 -10.47 9.26
N LEU A 97 14.95 -9.45 8.56
CA LEU A 97 15.67 -8.17 8.45
C LEU A 97 15.90 -7.55 9.83
N LEU A 98 14.90 -7.61 10.72
CA LEU A 98 15.01 -7.16 12.12
C LEU A 98 15.94 -8.01 13.01
N LYS A 99 16.46 -9.14 12.52
CA LYS A 99 17.47 -9.94 13.24
C LYS A 99 18.90 -9.59 12.82
N ASP A 100 19.10 -9.17 11.58
CA ASP A 100 20.43 -8.75 11.10
C ASP A 100 20.83 -7.38 11.68
N ASP A 101 19.87 -6.53 12.09
CA ASP A 101 20.12 -5.21 12.67
C ASP A 101 20.30 -5.19 14.21
N LYS A 102 20.31 -6.35 14.90
CA LYS A 102 20.48 -6.39 16.36
C LYS A 102 21.95 -6.26 16.81
N THR A 103 22.51 -5.08 16.57
CA THR A 103 23.35 -4.37 17.53
C THR A 103 22.82 -2.95 17.72
N SER A 104 21.72 -2.79 18.45
CA SER A 104 21.63 -1.88 19.62
C SER A 104 20.19 -1.63 20.09
N LYS A 105 20.06 -1.69 21.42
CA LYS A 105 19.01 -1.11 22.29
C LYS A 105 17.61 -1.75 22.31
N SER A 106 17.47 -2.55 23.37
CA SER A 106 16.26 -2.91 24.12
C SER A 106 15.21 -1.80 24.20
N VAL A 107 13.99 -2.09 23.74
CA VAL A 107 12.76 -1.38 24.13
C VAL A 107 12.00 -2.28 25.10
N THR A 108 11.69 -1.71 26.25
CA THR A 108 10.96 -2.31 27.37
C THR A 108 9.52 -2.64 26.94
N THR A 109 9.22 -3.92 26.75
CA THR A 109 7.85 -4.42 26.64
C THR A 109 7.18 -4.42 28.00
N THR A 110 6.12 -3.65 28.18
CA THR A 110 5.16 -3.87 29.27
C THR A 110 3.83 -4.27 28.68
N GLY A 111 3.40 -5.50 28.99
CA GLY A 111 1.99 -5.89 29.01
C GLY A 111 1.38 -6.26 27.67
N GLY A 112 1.34 -7.57 27.40
CA GLY A 112 0.64 -8.10 26.23
C GLY A 112 -0.85 -7.79 26.23
N SER A 113 -1.33 -7.36 25.07
CA SER A 113 -2.65 -7.71 24.59
C SER A 113 -2.46 -8.38 23.24
N THR A 114 -2.80 -9.65 23.14
CA THR A 114 -2.95 -10.33 21.87
C THR A 114 -4.16 -9.72 21.18
N THR A 115 -3.97 -8.60 20.48
CA THR A 115 -5.03 -8.04 19.63
C THR A 115 -5.26 -9.06 18.52
N GLN A 116 -6.32 -9.86 18.68
CA GLN A 116 -6.91 -10.62 17.59
C GLN A 116 -7.22 -9.63 16.48
N ARG A 117 -6.41 -9.65 15.42
CA ARG A 117 -6.70 -8.93 14.18
C ARG A 117 -7.91 -9.61 13.56
N THR A 118 -9.10 -9.07 13.83
CA THR A 118 -10.33 -9.44 13.16
C THR A 118 -10.13 -9.22 11.67
N THR A 119 -10.14 -10.31 10.91
CA THR A 119 -10.33 -10.34 9.45
C THR A 119 -11.75 -9.93 9.05
N GLY A 120 -12.36 -8.98 9.77
CA GLY A 120 -13.63 -8.35 9.46
C GLY A 120 -13.40 -7.09 8.63
N THR A 121 -14.41 -6.67 7.88
CA THR A 121 -14.40 -5.39 7.18
C THR A 121 -14.16 -4.26 8.19
N ASN A 122 -13.20 -3.38 7.91
CA ASN A 122 -12.99 -2.18 8.71
C ASN A 122 -14.00 -1.13 8.27
N ASP A 123 -15.05 -0.95 9.06
CA ASP A 123 -16.08 0.04 8.74
C ASP A 123 -15.82 1.34 9.52
N SER A 124 -14.68 1.49 10.22
CA SER A 124 -14.42 2.68 11.05
C SER A 124 -14.28 3.97 10.25
N PHE A 125 -13.84 3.87 8.99
CA PHE A 125 -13.75 5.01 8.08
C PHE A 125 -15.09 5.38 7.42
N ASP A 126 -16.17 4.64 7.70
CA ASP A 126 -17.50 5.00 7.24
C ASP A 126 -17.89 6.36 7.84
N GLY A 127 -18.07 7.36 6.97
CA GLY A 127 -18.34 8.75 7.38
C GLY A 127 -17.11 9.63 7.51
N TYR A 128 -15.90 9.08 7.40
CA TYR A 128 -14.63 9.82 7.47
C TYR A 128 -13.84 9.82 6.16
N SER A 129 -14.51 9.64 5.01
CA SER A 129 -13.89 9.61 3.67
C SER A 129 -12.96 10.78 3.32
N LYS A 130 -13.03 11.89 4.06
CA LYS A 130 -12.11 13.02 3.87
C LYS A 130 -10.71 12.79 4.47
N PHE A 131 -10.55 11.75 5.29
CA PHE A 131 -9.31 11.37 5.96
C PHE A 131 -8.71 10.09 5.36
N THR A 132 -9.17 9.72 4.16
CA THR A 132 -8.65 8.60 3.36
C THR A 132 -8.07 9.14 2.07
N GLY A 133 -7.08 8.46 1.51
CA GLY A 133 -6.39 8.80 0.27
C GLY A 133 -4.90 9.09 0.48
N ASP A 134 -4.29 9.66 -0.55
CA ASP A 134 -2.85 9.91 -0.61
C ASP A 134 -2.48 11.21 0.12
N TYR A 135 -1.44 11.14 0.95
CA TYR A 135 -0.83 12.27 1.62
C TYR A 135 0.64 12.39 1.26
N ALA A 136 1.08 13.63 1.02
CA ALA A 136 2.49 13.96 0.87
C ALA A 136 3.07 14.39 2.22
N PHE A 137 4.33 14.01 2.49
CA PHE A 137 5.07 14.53 3.62
C PHE A 137 5.38 16.02 3.41
N TYR A 138 5.00 16.87 4.36
CA TYR A 138 5.05 18.33 4.17
C TYR A 138 6.49 18.91 4.17
N ASN A 139 7.44 18.26 4.85
CA ASN A 139 8.81 18.76 5.00
C ASN A 139 9.87 17.79 4.44
N ASP A 140 9.74 17.43 3.17
CA ASP A 140 10.67 16.54 2.46
C ASP A 140 12.01 17.23 2.09
N ASP A 141 12.12 18.55 2.29
CA ASP A 141 13.23 19.37 1.78
C ASP A 141 14.55 19.25 2.57
N ASP A 142 14.54 18.70 3.79
CA ASP A 142 15.74 18.61 4.65
C ASP A 142 16.64 17.41 4.30
N GLY A 143 16.16 16.46 3.49
CA GLY A 143 16.94 15.31 2.97
C GLY A 143 17.39 14.27 4.00
N ASP A 144 17.06 14.47 5.28
CA ASP A 144 17.32 13.55 6.39
C ASP A 144 16.07 12.74 6.80
N ARG A 145 14.91 13.09 6.24
CA ARG A 145 13.64 12.41 6.47
C ARG A 145 13.47 11.23 5.52
N ILE A 146 13.11 10.09 6.10
CA ILE A 146 12.82 8.89 5.31
C ILE A 146 11.41 8.90 4.77
N GLN A 147 10.48 9.61 5.42
CA GLN A 147 9.06 9.73 5.06
C GLN A 147 8.91 10.42 3.69
N ALA A 148 8.13 9.83 2.78
CA ALA A 148 7.81 10.43 1.49
C ALA A 148 6.30 10.65 1.32
N ASP A 149 5.53 9.57 1.37
CA ASP A 149 4.07 9.60 1.22
C ASP A 149 3.40 8.58 2.12
N LEU A 150 2.13 8.85 2.43
CA LEU A 150 1.27 8.03 3.28
C LEU A 150 -0.08 7.86 2.58
N ASP A 151 -0.49 6.61 2.35
CA ASP A 151 -1.79 6.24 1.80
C ASP A 151 -2.63 5.58 2.90
N ILE A 152 -3.88 6.04 3.05
CA ILE A 152 -4.87 5.49 3.97
C ILE A 152 -6.11 5.10 3.17
N ASP A 153 -6.32 3.80 2.97
CA ASP A 153 -7.48 3.26 2.30
C ASP A 153 -8.75 3.34 3.18
N SER A 154 -9.92 3.31 2.55
CA SER A 154 -11.21 3.29 3.27
C SER A 154 -11.43 2.03 4.10
N ASP A 155 -10.69 0.94 3.84
CA ASP A 155 -10.69 -0.26 4.69
C ASP A 155 -9.65 -0.18 5.82
N GLY A 156 -9.05 1.01 6.01
CA GLY A 156 -8.01 1.30 6.98
C GLY A 156 -6.68 0.62 6.70
N THR A 157 -6.44 0.05 5.51
CA THR A 157 -5.08 -0.29 5.10
C THR A 157 -4.23 0.99 5.05
N VAL A 158 -3.00 0.93 5.57
CA VAL A 158 -2.06 2.06 5.55
C VAL A 158 -0.77 1.64 4.88
N ILE A 159 -0.25 2.48 3.99
CA ILE A 159 1.07 2.33 3.38
C ILE A 159 1.82 3.63 3.54
N GLN A 160 3.00 3.61 4.15
CA GLN A 160 3.93 4.72 4.11
C GLN A 160 5.09 4.34 3.19
N ASN A 161 5.31 5.08 2.12
CA ASN A 161 6.50 4.92 1.29
C ASN A 161 7.60 5.86 1.77
N ASN A 162 8.83 5.39 1.66
CA ASN A 162 10.01 6.11 2.10
C ASN A 162 10.91 6.49 0.92
N ASN A 163 11.65 7.59 1.07
CA ASN A 163 12.59 8.13 0.08
C ASN A 163 13.73 7.17 -0.29
N ASP A 164 14.05 6.21 0.59
CA ASP A 164 15.06 5.16 0.35
C ASP A 164 14.51 3.96 -0.45
N GLY A 165 13.23 3.99 -0.83
CA GLY A 165 12.54 2.93 -1.56
C GLY A 165 12.01 1.79 -0.67
N THR A 166 12.09 1.92 0.65
CA THR A 166 11.39 1.05 1.60
C THR A 166 9.94 1.52 1.81
N ALA A 167 9.13 0.69 2.46
CA ALA A 167 7.77 1.06 2.83
C ALA A 167 7.39 0.41 4.17
N PHE A 168 6.57 1.11 4.95
CA PHE A 168 5.88 0.58 6.12
C PHE A 168 4.43 0.30 5.77
N HIS A 169 3.89 -0.77 6.36
CA HIS A 169 2.51 -1.19 6.13
C HIS A 169 1.79 -1.30 7.45
N GLY A 170 0.59 -0.76 7.53
CA GLY A 170 -0.18 -0.69 8.77
C GLY A 170 -1.65 -0.99 8.56
N TYR A 171 -2.38 -0.91 9.65
CA TYR A 171 -3.82 -0.84 9.62
C TYR A 171 -4.31 0.15 10.66
N ALA A 172 -5.25 0.98 10.25
CA ALA A 172 -5.76 2.09 11.01
C ALA A 172 -7.22 1.91 11.41
N THR A 173 -7.60 2.53 12.52
CA THR A 173 -8.99 2.85 12.83
C THR A 173 -9.12 4.33 13.12
N ILE A 174 -10.26 4.92 12.73
CA ILE A 174 -10.53 6.35 12.92
C ILE A 174 -11.71 6.58 13.87
N LYS A 175 -11.64 7.69 14.61
CA LYS A 175 -12.71 8.17 15.51
C LYS A 175 -12.67 9.69 15.65
N ASP A 176 -13.78 10.30 16.08
CA ASP A 176 -13.80 11.69 16.51
C ASP A 176 -12.75 11.95 17.61
N SER A 177 -12.00 13.05 17.50
CA SER A 177 -11.01 13.42 18.51
C SER A 177 -11.53 14.46 19.47
N GLY A 178 -11.14 14.31 20.74
CA GLY A 178 -11.25 15.35 21.77
C GLY A 178 -9.94 16.11 22.00
N ALA A 179 -8.88 15.82 21.23
CA ALA A 179 -7.55 16.35 21.45
C ALA A 179 -7.46 17.84 21.10
N LYS A 180 -6.81 18.59 21.99
CA LYS A 180 -6.61 20.04 21.93
C LYS A 180 -5.13 20.34 22.13
N GLY A 181 -4.65 21.39 21.47
CA GLY A 181 -3.25 21.80 21.63
C GLY A 181 -2.23 20.87 20.95
N VAL A 182 -2.66 20.09 19.95
CA VAL A 182 -1.79 19.14 19.22
C VAL A 182 -0.83 19.91 18.32
N LEU A 183 0.46 19.57 18.33
CA LEU A 183 1.46 20.25 17.52
C LEU A 183 1.30 19.92 16.02
N SER A 184 1.44 20.92 15.14
CA SER A 184 1.43 20.75 13.68
C SER A 184 2.20 21.90 13.01
N TYR A 185 2.48 21.81 11.71
CA TYR A 185 2.98 22.94 10.92
C TYR A 185 1.83 23.82 10.42
N ASP A 186 2.13 25.09 10.20
CA ASP A 186 1.26 25.97 9.44
C ASP A 186 1.40 25.76 7.94
N VAL A 187 0.75 24.70 7.44
CA VAL A 187 0.78 24.28 6.04
C VAL A 187 0.27 25.33 5.04
N SER A 188 -0.43 26.36 5.52
CA SER A 188 -0.95 27.44 4.66
C SER A 188 0.11 28.46 4.23
N SER A 189 1.25 28.47 4.93
CA SER A 189 2.32 29.46 4.74
C SER A 189 3.44 28.98 3.82
N GLY A 190 3.54 27.67 3.56
CA GLY A 190 4.70 27.06 2.89
C GLY A 190 5.98 27.14 3.73
N THR A 191 5.86 27.36 5.05
CA THR A 191 6.97 27.39 6.01
C THR A 191 6.83 26.26 7.04
N ASN A 192 7.89 26.04 7.82
CA ASN A 192 7.93 25.10 8.94
C ASN A 192 7.52 25.75 10.28
N ASP A 193 6.78 26.86 10.23
CA ASP A 193 6.26 27.50 11.44
C ASP A 193 5.31 26.53 12.17
N THR A 194 5.60 26.26 13.44
CA THR A 194 4.76 25.38 14.24
C THR A 194 3.58 26.10 14.86
N LYS A 195 2.47 25.38 14.97
CA LYS A 195 1.22 25.82 15.60
C LYS A 195 0.62 24.68 16.41
N THR A 196 -0.38 25.02 17.20
CA THR A 196 -1.21 24.02 17.86
C THR A 196 -2.60 23.98 17.24
N ILE A 197 -3.17 22.78 17.10
CA ILE A 197 -4.49 22.55 16.53
C ILE A 197 -5.42 21.85 17.51
N ASP A 198 -6.71 21.99 17.21
CA ASP A 198 -7.78 21.18 17.77
C ASP A 198 -8.12 20.10 16.75
N ALA A 199 -7.87 18.84 17.09
CA ALA A 199 -8.04 17.74 16.14
C ALA A 199 -9.53 17.47 15.89
N ASN A 200 -9.87 17.13 14.64
CA ASN A 200 -11.20 16.64 14.28
C ASN A 200 -11.29 15.14 14.53
N VAL A 201 -10.23 14.40 14.20
CA VAL A 201 -10.18 12.93 14.29
C VAL A 201 -8.86 12.43 14.85
N GLU A 202 -8.89 11.22 15.39
CA GLU A 202 -7.73 10.41 15.76
C GLU A 202 -7.73 9.17 14.87
N ILE A 203 -6.59 8.92 14.22
CA ILE A 203 -6.33 7.74 13.39
C ILE A 203 -5.27 6.92 14.11
N ASP A 204 -5.68 5.81 14.71
CA ASP A 204 -4.81 4.90 15.44
C ASP A 204 -4.29 3.83 14.47
N VAL A 205 -3.02 3.94 14.06
CA VAL A 205 -2.33 3.02 13.16
C VAL A 205 -1.60 1.96 13.98
N THR A 206 -1.77 0.69 13.60
CA THR A 206 -0.92 -0.41 14.04
C THR A 206 -0.07 -0.88 12.86
N TRP A 207 1.23 -0.63 12.93
CA TRP A 207 2.20 -1.00 11.92
C TRP A 207 2.48 -2.51 11.93
N SER A 208 2.95 -3.06 10.81
CA SER A 208 3.26 -4.48 10.65
C SER A 208 4.37 -4.96 11.58
N ASN A 209 5.25 -4.05 12.00
CA ASN A 209 6.30 -4.26 13.00
C ASN A 209 5.75 -4.35 14.45
N GLY A 210 4.46 -4.07 14.65
CA GLY A 210 3.77 -4.10 15.94
C GLY A 210 3.84 -2.78 16.72
N GLU A 211 4.42 -1.73 16.13
CA GLU A 211 4.38 -0.38 16.69
C GLU A 211 3.01 0.27 16.44
N ASN A 212 2.68 1.20 17.33
CA ASN A 212 1.43 1.93 17.30
C ASN A 212 1.73 3.42 17.18
N GLU A 213 0.95 4.09 16.35
CA GLU A 213 1.07 5.51 16.09
C GLU A 213 -0.33 6.13 15.99
N THR A 214 -0.47 7.36 16.46
CA THR A 214 -1.74 8.09 16.39
C THR A 214 -1.51 9.35 15.56
N TYR A 215 -2.23 9.46 14.46
CA TYR A 215 -2.31 10.69 13.69
C TYR A 215 -3.56 11.49 14.05
N TYR A 216 -3.37 12.78 14.28
CA TYR A 216 -4.43 13.74 14.53
C TYR A 216 -4.80 14.46 13.23
N GLY A 217 -6.03 14.24 12.77
CA GLY A 217 -6.52 14.83 11.53
C GLY A 217 -7.28 16.13 11.76
N TYR A 218 -7.01 17.15 10.93
CA TYR A 218 -7.76 18.40 10.93
C TYR A 218 -7.91 18.98 9.51
N THR A 219 -8.79 19.98 9.38
CA THR A 219 -8.94 20.75 8.13
C THR A 219 -8.19 22.06 8.25
N ALA A 220 -7.22 22.30 7.37
CA ALA A 220 -6.50 23.57 7.32
C ALA A 220 -7.38 24.71 6.77
N TYR A 221 -6.89 25.95 6.86
CA TYR A 221 -7.63 27.14 6.47
C TYR A 221 -7.98 27.17 4.97
N ASP A 222 -7.11 26.59 4.13
CA ASP A 222 -7.34 26.44 2.69
C ASP A 222 -8.29 25.29 2.32
N GLY A 223 -8.80 24.57 3.32
CA GLY A 223 -9.69 23.42 3.16
C GLY A 223 -8.98 22.08 2.97
N SER A 224 -7.65 22.05 2.94
CA SER A 224 -6.89 20.80 2.83
C SER A 224 -7.03 19.93 4.08
N THR A 225 -6.99 18.61 3.89
CA THR A 225 -6.91 17.67 5.01
C THR A 225 -5.45 17.50 5.40
N VAL A 226 -5.18 17.64 6.71
CA VAL A 226 -3.83 17.52 7.28
C VAL A 226 -3.83 16.49 8.39
N LEU A 227 -2.79 15.66 8.44
CA LEU A 227 -2.49 14.77 9.55
C LEU A 227 -1.21 15.22 10.25
N THR A 228 -1.15 15.05 11.57
CA THR A 228 0.07 15.28 12.37
C THR A 228 0.19 14.23 13.46
N ASP A 229 1.41 13.79 13.79
CA ASP A 229 1.65 12.89 14.94
C ASP A 229 1.66 13.65 16.28
N GLY A 230 1.67 14.99 16.23
CA GLY A 230 1.71 15.86 17.40
C GLY A 230 3.03 15.83 18.17
N GLN A 231 4.06 15.15 17.65
CA GLN A 231 5.35 15.01 18.34
C GLN A 231 6.32 16.10 17.91
N SER A 232 7.12 16.58 18.87
CA SER A 232 8.19 17.53 18.57
C SER A 232 9.37 16.82 17.90
N TYR A 233 9.97 17.48 16.91
CA TYR A 233 11.25 17.14 16.31
C TYR A 233 12.21 18.32 16.52
N HIS A 234 13.49 18.06 16.78
CA HIS A 234 14.53 19.10 16.93
C HIS A 234 14.09 20.38 17.67
N HIS A 235 13.51 20.23 18.87
CA HIS A 235 13.00 21.30 19.74
C HIS A 235 11.73 22.02 19.25
N ASP A 236 11.79 22.74 18.14
CA ASP A 236 10.74 23.65 17.68
C ASP A 236 10.00 23.20 16.42
N LEU A 237 10.36 22.03 15.88
CA LEU A 237 9.76 21.43 14.69
C LEU A 237 8.76 20.31 15.06
N VAL A 238 8.00 19.85 14.07
CA VAL A 238 7.07 18.71 14.20
C VAL A 238 7.67 17.50 13.52
N ASN A 239 7.51 16.33 14.15
CA ASN A 239 8.05 15.09 13.63
C ASN A 239 7.35 14.66 12.35
N GLU A 240 6.03 14.59 12.31
CA GLU A 240 5.32 14.23 11.09
C GLU A 240 4.11 15.11 10.82
N VAL A 241 4.08 15.69 9.62
CA VAL A 241 2.93 16.41 9.09
C VAL A 241 2.72 15.99 7.65
N TRP A 242 1.49 15.58 7.36
CA TRP A 242 1.09 15.02 6.08
C TRP A 242 -0.05 15.87 5.50
N THR A 243 0.06 16.24 4.23
CA THR A 243 -0.95 17.04 3.53
C THR A 243 -1.56 16.27 2.38
N GLN A 244 -2.89 16.24 2.32
CA GLN A 244 -3.61 15.64 1.20
C GLN A 244 -3.63 16.59 -0.01
N GLY A 245 -3.26 16.05 -1.18
CA GLY A 245 -3.24 16.77 -2.46
C GLY A 245 -4.59 16.82 -3.19
#